data_AF-A0A2I0H2C8-F1
#
_entry.id   AF-A0A2I0H2C8-F1
#
_cell.length_a   1.000
_cell.length_b   1.000
_cell.length_c   1.000
_cell.angle_alpha   90.00
_cell.angle_beta   90.00
_cell.angle_gamma   90.00
#
_symmetry.space_group_name_H-M   'P 1'
#
loop_
_entity.id
_entity.type
_entity.pdbx_description
1 polymer ?
#
loop_
_entity_poly.entity_id
_entity_poly.type
_entity_poly.pdbx_seq_one_letter_code
_entity_poly.pdbx_strand_id
1 'polypeptide(L)'
;MAPTVSTLTALAEEPTLWPSFVRDEDERPTVAYNEFSNEIPVISLKGIDDEDGPARAEICRKIVEACEDWGIFQVVDHGVDAKLVQDMTRLAREFFALPAEEKLRFDMSGGKKGGFIVSSHLQ
;
A
#
# COMPACT_ATOMS: atom_id res chain seq x y z
N MET A 1 -5.38 -33.51 -14.06
CA MET A 1 -5.25 -32.09 -14.47
C MET A 1 -4.92 -31.30 -13.22
N ALA A 2 -3.83 -30.54 -13.21
CA ALA A 2 -3.49 -29.69 -12.06
C ALA A 2 -4.57 -28.59 -11.93
N PRO A 3 -5.00 -28.21 -10.72
CA PRO A 3 -5.92 -27.10 -10.56
C PRO A 3 -5.23 -25.82 -11.06
N THR A 4 -5.85 -25.15 -12.03
CA THR A 4 -5.40 -23.84 -12.49
C THR A 4 -5.64 -22.85 -11.34
N VAL A 5 -4.57 -22.44 -10.68
CA VAL A 5 -4.65 -21.42 -9.63
C VAL A 5 -5.00 -20.10 -10.30
N SER A 6 -6.23 -19.63 -10.10
CA SER A 6 -6.66 -18.32 -10.58
C SER A 6 -5.99 -17.21 -9.75
N THR A 7 -5.54 -16.15 -10.41
CA THR A 7 -4.98 -14.96 -9.76
C THR A 7 -5.80 -13.74 -10.15
N LEU A 8 -5.76 -12.67 -9.34
CA LEU A 8 -6.47 -11.42 -9.68
C LEU A 8 -6.05 -10.87 -11.04
N THR A 9 -4.78 -11.03 -11.41
CA THR A 9 -4.28 -10.62 -12.72
C THR A 9 -4.93 -11.40 -13.86
N ALA A 10 -5.25 -12.69 -13.66
CA ALA A 10 -5.96 -13.49 -14.66
C ALA A 10 -7.43 -13.08 -14.83
N LEU A 11 -8.07 -12.58 -13.76
CA LEU A 11 -9.45 -12.07 -13.81
C LEU A 11 -9.57 -10.67 -14.40
N ALA A 12 -8.46 -9.95 -14.59
CA ALA A 12 -8.49 -8.57 -15.09
C ALA A 12 -9.08 -8.44 -16.50
N GLU A 13 -9.07 -9.53 -17.28
CA GLU A 13 -9.65 -9.58 -18.64
C GLU A 13 -11.13 -9.95 -18.64
N GLU A 14 -11.71 -10.33 -17.49
CA GLU A 14 -13.12 -10.69 -17.42
C GLU A 14 -14.04 -9.45 -17.47
N PRO A 15 -15.16 -9.52 -18.22
CA PRO A 15 -16.05 -8.37 -18.39
C PRO A 15 -16.91 -8.07 -17.15
N THR A 16 -16.98 -9.00 -16.19
CA THR A 16 -17.86 -8.92 -15.02
C THR A 16 -17.11 -9.29 -13.76
N LEU A 17 -17.30 -8.47 -12.71
CA LEU A 17 -16.76 -8.73 -11.38
C LEU A 17 -17.47 -9.94 -10.74
N TRP A 18 -16.72 -10.85 -10.11
CA TRP A 18 -17.35 -11.97 -9.41
C TRP A 18 -18.14 -11.47 -8.20
N PRO A 19 -19.28 -12.12 -7.84
CA PRO A 19 -20.06 -11.73 -6.67
C PRO A 19 -19.27 -11.69 -5.37
N SER A 20 -18.23 -12.52 -5.23
CA SER A 20 -17.35 -12.55 -4.05
C SER A 20 -16.55 -11.24 -3.86
N PHE A 21 -16.35 -10.44 -4.90
CA PHE A 21 -15.71 -9.13 -4.79
C PHE A 21 -16.69 -7.97 -4.57
N VAL A 22 -18.01 -8.23 -4.65
CA VAL A 22 -19.03 -7.21 -4.41
C VAL A 22 -19.24 -7.08 -2.91
N ARG A 23 -19.01 -5.88 -2.36
CA ARG A 23 -19.28 -5.61 -0.95
C ARG A 23 -20.79 -5.58 -0.67
N ASP A 24 -21.16 -5.99 0.54
CA ASP A 24 -22.52 -5.85 1.07
C ASP A 24 -22.95 -4.38 1.07
N GLU A 25 -24.25 -4.13 0.92
CA GLU A 25 -24.78 -2.77 0.70
C GLU A 25 -24.39 -1.77 1.78
N ASP A 26 -24.31 -2.21 3.03
CA ASP A 26 -23.93 -1.42 4.20
C ASP A 26 -22.42 -1.14 4.31
N GLU A 27 -21.58 -1.88 3.59
CA GLU A 27 -20.13 -1.66 3.51
C GLU A 27 -19.69 -0.79 2.32
N ARG A 28 -20.63 -0.43 1.43
CA ARG A 28 -20.30 0.35 0.23
C ARG A 28 -20.01 1.81 0.62
N PRO A 29 -19.06 2.48 -0.07
CA PRO A 29 -18.76 3.87 0.18
C PRO A 29 -20.01 4.75 0.05
N THR A 30 -20.27 5.58 1.06
CA THR A 30 -21.36 6.56 1.07
C THR A 30 -20.93 7.94 0.59
N VAL A 31 -19.62 8.13 0.41
CA VAL A 31 -19.00 9.38 -0.04
C VAL A 31 -18.73 9.36 -1.55
N ALA A 32 -18.69 10.53 -2.17
CA ALA A 32 -18.39 10.68 -3.58
C ALA A 32 -16.95 10.21 -3.88
N TYR A 33 -16.78 9.38 -4.92
CA TYR A 33 -15.48 8.80 -5.29
C TYR A 33 -14.47 9.83 -5.83
N ASN A 34 -14.93 11.04 -6.15
CA ASN A 34 -14.17 12.09 -6.82
C ASN A 34 -14.02 13.36 -5.97
N GLU A 35 -14.41 13.31 -4.70
CA GLU A 35 -14.30 14.44 -3.77
C GLU A 35 -13.25 14.11 -2.70
N PHE A 36 -12.05 14.66 -2.88
CA PHE A 36 -10.89 14.36 -2.03
C PHE A 36 -10.55 15.56 -1.14
N SER A 37 -10.20 15.30 0.12
CA SER A 37 -9.64 16.30 1.03
C SER A 37 -8.12 16.40 0.86
N ASN A 38 -7.58 17.62 0.93
CA ASN A 38 -6.14 17.89 0.98
C ASN A 38 -5.67 18.20 2.41
N GLU A 39 -6.45 17.84 3.42
CA GLU A 39 -6.20 18.22 4.81
C GLU A 39 -5.25 17.26 5.54
N ILE A 40 -4.92 16.10 4.95
CA ILE A 40 -3.93 15.17 5.53
C ILE A 40 -2.60 15.92 5.71
N PRO A 41 -2.05 16.00 6.94
CA PRO A 41 -0.83 16.76 7.20
C PRO A 41 0.36 16.29 6.35
N VAL A 42 1.13 17.25 5.84
CA VAL A 42 2.41 17.00 5.15
C VAL A 42 3.52 17.56 6.02
N ILE A 43 4.43 16.70 6.48
CA ILE A 43 5.50 17.05 7.41
C ILE A 43 6.86 16.87 6.71
N SER A 44 7.63 17.96 6.62
CA SER A 44 9.03 17.92 6.18
C SER A 44 9.94 17.48 7.33
N LEU A 45 10.83 16.54 7.09
CA LEU A 45 11.87 16.13 8.06
C LEU A 45 13.19 16.88 7.88
N LYS A 46 13.22 17.93 7.05
CA LYS A 46 14.43 18.72 6.85
C LYS A 46 14.88 19.36 8.16
N GLY A 47 16.06 18.96 8.65
CA GLY A 47 16.61 19.43 9.92
C GLY A 47 16.17 18.62 11.14
N ILE A 48 15.57 17.44 10.95
CA ILE A 48 15.26 16.52 12.06
C ILE A 48 16.52 16.01 12.77
N ASP A 49 17.65 15.96 12.07
CA ASP A 49 18.94 15.49 12.60
C ASP A 49 19.65 16.55 13.46
N ASP A 50 19.11 17.77 13.55
CA ASP A 50 19.62 18.82 14.43
C ASP A 50 19.16 18.54 15.87
N GLU A 51 19.88 17.66 16.58
CA GLU A 51 19.47 17.05 17.86
C GLU A 51 19.04 18.08 18.92
N ASP A 52 19.75 19.21 18.98
CA ASP A 52 19.53 20.33 19.91
C ASP A 52 18.88 21.56 19.23
N GLY A 53 18.51 21.43 17.96
CA GLY A 53 17.95 22.50 17.16
C GLY A 53 16.46 22.74 17.39
N PRO A 54 15.99 24.00 17.31
CA PRO A 54 14.56 24.30 17.40
C PRO A 54 13.73 23.64 16.28
N ALA A 55 14.36 23.31 15.16
CA ALA A 55 13.71 22.64 14.03
C ALA A 55 13.20 21.24 14.41
N ARG A 56 14.02 20.44 15.09
CA ARG A 56 13.66 19.08 15.51
C ARG A 56 12.48 19.07 16.47
N ALA A 57 12.50 19.96 17.46
CA ALA A 57 11.40 20.08 18.43
C ALA A 57 10.06 20.41 17.74
N GLU A 58 10.07 21.31 16.76
CA GLU A 58 8.88 21.68 15.99
C GLU A 58 8.39 20.53 15.10
N ILE A 59 9.30 19.79 14.45
CA ILE A 59 8.94 18.61 13.64
C ILE A 59 8.30 17.54 14.53
N CYS A 60 8.90 17.24 15.70
CA CYS A 60 8.34 16.30 16.66
C CYS A 60 6.93 16.72 17.13
N ARG A 61 6.73 18.02 17.43
CA ARG A 61 5.42 18.55 17.81
C ARG A 61 4.37 18.33 16.72
N LYS A 62 4.70 18.62 15.46
CA LYS A 62 3.81 18.38 14.32
C LYS A 62 3.48 16.91 14.11
N ILE A 63 4.43 16.01 14.34
CA ILE A 63 4.19 14.56 14.27
C ILE A 63 3.19 14.13 15.34
N VAL A 64 3.36 14.61 16.58
CA VAL A 64 2.42 14.32 17.68
C VAL A 64 1.01 14.81 17.33
N GLU A 65 0.88 16.08 16.92
CA GLU A 65 -0.40 16.69 16.53
C GLU A 65 -1.08 15.91 15.38
N ALA A 66 -0.33 15.55 14.33
CA ALA A 66 -0.87 14.76 13.23
C ALA A 66 -1.29 13.34 13.67
N CYS A 67 -0.57 12.71 14.60
CA CYS A 67 -0.96 11.42 15.17
C CYS A 67 -2.25 11.52 16.01
N GLU A 68 -2.40 12.59 16.80
CA GLU A 68 -3.56 12.81 17.67
C GLU A 68 -4.82 13.17 16.87
N ASP A 69 -4.68 14.05 15.87
CA ASP A 69 -5.82 14.58 15.11
C ASP A 69 -6.21 13.71 13.91
N TRP A 70 -5.23 13.13 13.21
CA TRP A 70 -5.44 12.39 11.96
C TRP A 70 -5.13 10.89 12.04
N GLY A 71 -4.18 10.49 12.88
CA GLY A 71 -3.63 9.13 12.90
C GLY A 71 -2.80 8.75 11.67
N ILE A 72 -2.64 9.67 10.70
CA ILE A 72 -1.82 9.51 9.50
C ILE A 72 -1.28 10.88 9.03
N PHE A 73 -0.11 10.88 8.43
CA PHE A 73 0.49 12.05 7.76
C PHE A 73 1.40 11.61 6.61
N GLN A 74 1.68 12.54 5.70
CA GLN A 74 2.66 12.38 4.64
C GLN A 74 4.00 12.95 5.08
N VAL A 75 5.08 12.31 4.65
CA VAL A 75 6.44 12.75 4.97
C VAL A 75 7.17 13.20 3.71
N VAL A 76 7.81 14.36 3.76
CA VAL A 76 8.70 14.89 2.72
C VAL A 76 10.08 15.21 3.31
N ASP A 77 11.08 15.40 2.45
CA ASP A 77 12.48 15.65 2.88
C ASP A 77 13.04 14.60 3.87
N HIS A 78 12.59 13.35 3.74
CA HIS A 78 12.93 12.24 4.64
C HIS A 78 14.36 11.68 4.47
N GLY A 79 15.16 12.23 3.56
CA GLY A 79 16.55 11.80 3.32
C GLY A 79 16.73 10.49 2.53
N VAL A 80 15.69 9.66 2.39
CA VAL A 80 15.73 8.47 1.50
C VAL A 80 15.93 8.87 0.03
N ASP A 81 16.91 8.25 -0.64
CA ASP A 81 17.23 8.49 -2.04
C ASP A 81 16.02 8.23 -2.96
N ALA A 82 15.67 9.22 -3.78
CA ALA A 82 14.60 9.12 -4.77
C ALA A 82 14.83 7.96 -5.76
N LYS A 83 16.08 7.67 -6.14
CA LYS A 83 16.40 6.55 -7.02
C LYS A 83 16.08 5.21 -6.36
N LEU A 84 16.34 5.06 -5.06
CA LEU A 84 16.00 3.84 -4.32
C LEU A 84 14.49 3.59 -4.31
N VAL A 85 13.69 4.63 -4.08
CA VAL A 85 12.22 4.54 -4.10
C VAL A 85 11.70 4.18 -5.51
N GLN A 86 12.29 4.77 -6.55
CA GLN A 86 11.97 4.45 -7.94
C GLN A 86 12.32 3.00 -8.29
N ASP A 87 13.50 2.52 -7.91
CA ASP A 87 13.94 1.15 -8.14
C ASP A 87 13.05 0.14 -7.40
N MET A 88 12.70 0.42 -6.14
CA MET A 88 11.75 -0.40 -5.38
C MET A 88 10.40 -0.50 -6.10
N THR A 89 9.86 0.64 -6.56
CA THR A 89 8.59 0.69 -7.29
C THR A 89 8.66 -0.08 -8.60
N ARG A 90 9.77 0.05 -9.34
CA ARG A 90 10.01 -0.67 -10.59
C ARG A 90 10.09 -2.18 -10.36
N LEU A 91 10.89 -2.63 -9.39
CA LEU A 91 11.04 -4.05 -9.05
C LEU A 91 9.72 -4.67 -8.58
N ALA A 92 8.92 -3.95 -7.79
CA ALA A 92 7.59 -4.42 -7.40
C ALA A 92 6.69 -4.62 -8.64
N ARG A 93 6.64 -3.65 -9.56
CA ARG A 93 5.87 -3.78 -10.81
C ARG A 93 6.34 -4.95 -11.67
N GLU A 94 7.66 -5.11 -11.83
CA GLU A 94 8.26 -6.22 -12.57
C GLU A 94 7.87 -7.57 -11.96
N PHE A 95 7.93 -7.70 -10.62
CA PHE A 95 7.50 -8.92 -9.93
C PHE A 95 6.02 -9.23 -10.17
N PHE A 96 5.13 -8.25 -10.03
CA PHE A 96 3.69 -8.48 -10.22
C PHE A 96 3.30 -8.74 -11.68
N ALA A 97 4.12 -8.29 -12.64
CA ALA A 97 3.98 -8.60 -14.07
C ALA A 97 4.47 -10.01 -14.46
N LEU A 98 5.15 -10.73 -13.56
CA LEU A 98 5.52 -12.13 -13.81
C LEU A 98 4.27 -13.03 -13.93
N PRO A 99 4.39 -14.16 -14.65
CA PRO A 99 3.36 -15.20 -14.68
C PRO A 99 2.96 -15.68 -13.28
N ALA A 100 1.73 -16.18 -13.15
CA ALA A 100 1.20 -16.64 -11.87
C ALA A 100 2.07 -17.75 -11.27
N GLU A 101 2.59 -18.66 -12.10
CA GLU A 101 3.43 -19.78 -11.71
C GLU A 101 4.71 -19.31 -11.02
N GLU A 102 5.35 -18.26 -11.53
CA GLU A 102 6.57 -17.69 -10.95
C GLU A 102 6.28 -17.01 -9.61
N LYS A 103 5.16 -16.29 -9.49
CA LYS A 103 4.75 -15.65 -8.23
C LYS A 103 4.40 -16.70 -7.17
N LEU A 104 3.75 -17.80 -7.56
CA LEU A 104 3.36 -18.90 -6.66
C LEU A 104 4.55 -19.69 -6.13
N ARG A 105 5.77 -19.55 -6.68
CA ARG A 105 6.98 -20.09 -6.05
C ARG A 105 7.27 -19.46 -4.68
N PHE A 106 6.70 -18.28 -4.43
CA PHE A 106 6.80 -17.54 -3.18
C PHE A 106 5.54 -17.66 -2.32
N ASP A 107 4.68 -18.65 -2.56
CA ASP A 107 3.43 -18.86 -1.82
C ASP A 107 3.59 -18.78 -0.29
N MET A 108 2.59 -18.21 0.41
CA MET A 108 2.55 -18.07 1.87
C MET A 108 1.84 -19.20 2.63
N SER A 109 1.38 -20.27 1.96
CA SER A 109 0.71 -21.39 2.63
C SER A 109 1.65 -22.14 3.59
N GLY A 110 1.05 -22.90 4.51
CA GLY A 110 1.80 -23.72 5.47
C GLY A 110 2.41 -22.95 6.65
N GLY A 111 1.88 -21.77 6.99
CA GLY A 111 2.32 -21.00 8.17
C GLY A 111 3.60 -20.16 7.94
N LYS A 112 3.95 -19.88 6.68
CA LYS A 112 5.06 -18.99 6.33
C LYS A 112 4.76 -17.55 6.76
N LYS A 113 5.80 -16.82 7.18
CA LYS A 113 5.70 -15.44 7.67
C LYS A 113 5.76 -14.35 6.58
N GLY A 114 5.88 -14.73 5.32
CA GLY A 114 6.00 -13.79 4.18
C GLY A 114 6.06 -14.51 2.83
N GLY A 115 5.63 -13.82 1.78
CA GLY A 115 5.51 -14.36 0.42
C GLY A 115 4.34 -13.78 -0.38
N PHE A 116 3.92 -14.49 -1.42
CA PHE A 116 2.78 -14.19 -2.28
C PHE A 116 1.51 -14.91 -1.78
N ILE A 117 0.39 -14.18 -1.72
CA ILE A 117 -0.92 -14.71 -1.33
C ILE A 117 -1.87 -14.61 -2.52
N VAL A 118 -2.61 -15.69 -2.77
CA VAL A 118 -3.78 -15.68 -3.65
C VAL A 118 -4.98 -15.26 -2.80
N SER A 119 -5.77 -14.31 -3.31
CA SER A 119 -6.98 -13.84 -2.62
C SER A 119 -7.87 -15.01 -2.21
N SER A 120 -8.37 -15.00 -0.97
CA SER A 120 -9.36 -15.97 -0.49
C SER A 120 -10.65 -15.97 -1.31
N HIS A 121 -10.95 -14.85 -1.98
CA HIS A 121 -12.11 -14.74 -2.87
C HIS A 121 -11.95 -15.50 -4.20
N LEU A 122 -10.76 -16.06 -4.46
CA LEU A 122 -10.43 -16.91 -5.62
C LEU A 122 -10.30 -18.40 -5.26
N GLN A 123 -10.45 -18.75 -3.99
CA GLN A 123 -10.31 -20.12 -3.47
C GLN A 123 -11.67 -20.81 -3.33
#